data_AF-A0A1J3D0G5-F1
#
_entry.id   AF-A0A1J3D0G5-F1
#
_cell.length_a   1.000
_cell.length_b   1.000
_cell.length_c   1.000
_cell.angle_alpha   90.00
_cell.angle_beta   90.00
_cell.angle_gamma   90.00
#
_symmetry.space_group_name_H-M   'P 1'
#
loop_
_entity.id
_entity.type
_entity.pdbx_description
1 polymer ?
#
loop_
_entity_poly.entity_id
_entity_poly.type
_entity_poly.pdbx_seq_one_letter_code
_entity_poly.pdbx_strand_id
1 'polypeptide(L)'
;LTTMLADSNIDVRNGLETLADKSLVHVSTSGWITMHCLLQRLGREIVHEQSDDPGKRQFLEEAGEIHDVLANNTGTGSVLGISFDTSKVSEFSISGRAFEGMHNLRFLRIYGRYISALQISEDMEYLPRLKLLQWNSYPRKSLPPTFQLERLVELHMPMSNLERLWEGIKPLPNLK
;
A
#
# COMPACT_ATOMS: atom_id res chain seq x y z
N LEU A 1 -2.72 0.19 14.61
CA LEU A 1 -3.85 0.77 13.84
C LEU A 1 -4.13 2.23 14.17
N THR A 2 -4.31 2.61 15.44
CA THR A 2 -4.67 4.00 15.84
C THR A 2 -3.74 5.09 15.32
N THR A 3 -2.43 4.83 15.21
CA THR A 3 -1.48 5.80 14.63
C THR A 3 -1.52 5.92 13.12
N MET A 4 -2.01 4.89 12.40
CA MET A 4 -2.16 4.95 10.93
C MET A 4 -3.23 5.95 10.50
N LEU A 5 -4.25 6.11 11.34
CA LEU A 5 -5.42 6.94 11.07
C LEU A 5 -5.52 8.13 12.04
N ALA A 6 -4.44 8.46 12.76
CA ALA A 6 -4.43 9.57 13.72
C ALA A 6 -4.80 10.93 13.09
N ASP A 7 -4.48 11.14 11.81
CA ASP A 7 -4.83 12.38 11.09
C ASP A 7 -6.25 12.37 10.51
N SER A 8 -7.01 11.29 10.72
CA SER A 8 -8.43 11.24 10.34
C SER A 8 -9.26 11.70 11.53
N ASN A 9 -10.29 12.52 11.31
CA ASN A 9 -11.21 12.98 12.35
C ASN A 9 -12.20 11.87 12.77
N ILE A 10 -11.69 10.64 12.87
CA ILE A 10 -12.44 9.40 13.06
C ILE A 10 -11.94 8.76 14.34
N ASP A 11 -12.86 8.45 15.25
CA ASP A 11 -12.56 7.59 16.38
C ASP A 11 -12.49 6.13 15.89
N VAL A 12 -11.26 5.71 15.56
CA VAL A 12 -10.97 4.37 15.04
C VAL A 12 -11.39 3.29 16.04
N ARG A 13 -11.22 3.55 17.34
CA ARG A 13 -11.54 2.56 18.38
C ARG A 13 -13.05 2.36 18.46
N ASN A 14 -13.80 3.45 18.63
CA ASN A 14 -15.26 3.41 18.65
C ASN A 14 -15.84 2.87 17.33
N GLY A 15 -15.21 3.20 16.20
CA GLY A 15 -15.59 2.66 14.89
C GLY A 15 -15.43 1.14 14.81
N LEU A 16 -14.32 0.59 15.29
CA LEU A 16 -14.11 -0.86 15.33
C LEU A 16 -15.05 -1.57 16.31
N GLU A 17 -15.28 -0.98 17.48
CA GLU A 17 -16.24 -1.49 18.47
C GLU A 17 -17.65 -1.55 17.85
N THR A 18 -18.07 -0.49 17.16
CA THR A 18 -19.36 -0.46 16.44
C THR A 18 -19.45 -1.52 15.33
N LEU A 19 -18.38 -1.74 14.57
CA LEU A 19 -18.35 -2.77 13.53
C LEU A 19 -18.40 -4.18 14.13
N ALA A 20 -17.77 -4.39 15.28
CA ALA A 20 -17.79 -5.66 16.00
C ALA A 20 -19.18 -5.96 16.59
N ASP A 21 -19.84 -4.96 17.19
CA ASP A 21 -21.21 -5.07 17.71
C ASP A 21 -22.21 -5.43 16.59
N LYS A 22 -21.96 -4.94 15.37
CA LYS A 22 -22.74 -5.27 14.17
C LYS A 22 -22.33 -6.58 13.50
N SER A 23 -21.40 -7.34 14.08
CA SER A 23 -20.85 -8.58 13.53
C SER A 23 -20.24 -8.43 12.12
N LEU A 24 -19.78 -7.22 11.78
CA LEU A 24 -19.13 -6.93 10.49
C LEU A 24 -17.64 -7.25 10.51
N VAL A 25 -17.01 -7.14 11.68
CA VAL A 25 -15.64 -7.55 11.93
C VAL A 25 -15.57 -8.30 13.26
N HIS A 26 -14.51 -9.07 13.44
CA HIS A 26 -14.14 -9.62 14.73
C HIS A 26 -12.77 -9.06 15.12
N VAL A 27 -12.67 -8.52 16.33
CA VAL A 27 -11.42 -8.02 16.90
C VAL A 27 -10.98 -8.99 17.99
N SER A 28 -9.88 -9.69 17.77
CA SER A 28 -9.34 -10.64 18.76
C SER A 28 -8.73 -9.91 19.95
N THR A 29 -8.54 -10.63 21.06
CA THR A 29 -7.85 -10.11 22.25
C THR A 29 -6.40 -9.70 21.98
N SER A 30 -5.77 -10.27 20.96
CA SER A 30 -4.43 -9.90 20.50
C SER A 30 -4.43 -8.77 19.47
N GLY A 31 -5.59 -8.16 19.20
CA GLY A 31 -5.74 -7.02 18.30
C GLY A 31 -5.85 -7.36 16.81
N TRP A 32 -6.02 -8.64 16.45
CA TRP A 32 -6.25 -9.02 15.05
C TRP A 32 -7.68 -8.69 14.65
N ILE A 33 -7.82 -8.03 13.50
CA ILE A 33 -9.12 -7.71 12.93
C ILE A 33 -9.36 -8.69 11.79
N THR A 34 -10.44 -9.45 11.87
CA THR A 34 -10.88 -10.34 10.80
C THR A 34 -12.25 -9.91 10.31
N MET A 35 -12.50 -10.11 9.01
CA MET A 35 -13.76 -9.82 8.36
C MET A 35 -14.16 -11.06 7.57
N HIS A 36 -15.45 -11.40 7.59
CA HIS A 36 -15.95 -12.54 6.82
C HIS A 36 -15.73 -12.34 5.31
N CYS A 37 -15.43 -13.40 4.55
CA CYS A 37 -15.07 -13.29 3.14
C CYS A 37 -16.16 -12.63 2.27
N LEU A 38 -17.45 -12.84 2.61
CA LEU A 38 -18.58 -12.17 1.94
C LEU A 38 -18.60 -10.65 2.18
N LEU A 39 -18.22 -10.19 3.38
CA LEU A 39 -18.13 -8.77 3.69
C LEU A 39 -16.91 -8.13 3.02
N GLN A 40 -15.78 -8.86 2.95
CA GLN A 40 -14.63 -8.40 2.17
C GLN A 40 -15.00 -8.25 0.68
N ARG A 41 -15.77 -9.20 0.14
CA ARG A 41 -16.27 -9.12 -1.23
C ARG A 41 -17.18 -7.91 -1.43
N LEU A 42 -18.12 -7.66 -0.53
CA LEU A 42 -18.96 -6.45 -0.56
C LEU A 42 -18.12 -5.18 -0.53
N GLY A 43 -17.10 -5.12 0.34
CA GLY A 43 -16.17 -3.98 0.40
C GLY A 43 -15.44 -3.74 -0.92
N ARG A 44 -15.00 -4.81 -1.61
CA ARG A 44 -14.41 -4.73 -2.95
C ARG A 44 -15.41 -4.24 -4.00
N GLU A 45 -16.65 -4.73 -3.97
CA GLU A 45 -17.71 -4.31 -4.90
C GLU A 45 -18.00 -2.81 -4.74
N ILE A 46 -18.07 -2.28 -3.51
CA ILE A 46 -18.22 -0.84 -3.24
C ILE A 46 -17.08 -0.03 -3.86
N VAL A 47 -15.84 -0.51 -3.78
CA VAL A 47 -14.68 0.16 -4.40
C VAL A 47 -14.74 0.09 -5.92
N HIS A 48 -15.19 -1.03 -6.48
CA HIS A 48 -15.37 -1.21 -7.92
C HIS A 48 -16.44 -0.28 -8.49
N GLU A 49 -17.53 -0.02 -7.74
CA GLU A 49 -18.59 0.93 -8.12
C GLU A 49 -18.12 2.39 -8.17
N GLN A 50 -16.96 2.73 -7.59
CA GLN A 50 -16.45 4.11 -7.63
C GLN A 50 -16.05 4.54 -9.04
N SER A 51 -15.56 3.62 -9.87
CA SER A 51 -15.15 3.88 -11.25
C SER A 51 -14.88 2.59 -12.02
N ASP A 52 -15.18 2.58 -13.31
CA ASP A 52 -14.72 1.53 -14.23
C ASP A 52 -13.21 1.56 -14.43
N ASP A 53 -12.56 2.72 -14.27
CA ASP A 53 -11.12 2.87 -14.38
C ASP A 53 -10.44 2.54 -13.03
N PRO A 54 -9.61 1.48 -12.93
CA PRO A 54 -9.00 1.10 -11.66
C PRO A 54 -8.16 2.22 -11.03
N GLY A 55 -7.40 2.96 -11.85
CA GLY A 55 -6.57 4.08 -11.38
C GLY A 55 -7.35 5.26 -10.77
N LYS A 56 -8.69 5.29 -10.88
CA LYS A 56 -9.57 6.30 -10.27
C LYS A 56 -10.28 5.82 -9.00
N ARG A 57 -10.13 4.55 -8.62
CA ARG A 57 -10.67 3.98 -7.37
C ARG A 57 -9.79 4.35 -6.18
N GLN A 58 -10.35 4.29 -4.98
CA GLN A 58 -9.61 4.60 -3.75
C GLN A 58 -8.65 3.48 -3.33
N PHE A 59 -8.98 2.23 -3.61
CA PHE A 59 -8.18 1.08 -3.23
C PHE A 59 -8.02 0.11 -4.40
N LEU A 60 -6.83 -0.47 -4.52
CA LEU A 60 -6.53 -1.48 -5.53
C LEU A 60 -6.07 -2.77 -4.86
N GLU A 61 -6.71 -3.89 -5.22
CA GLU A 61 -6.40 -5.24 -4.70
C GLU A 61 -6.28 -6.30 -5.82
N GLU A 62 -6.91 -6.09 -6.97
CA GLU A 62 -6.85 -7.04 -8.09
C GLU A 62 -5.50 -6.95 -8.81
N ALA A 63 -4.81 -8.09 -8.92
CA ALA A 63 -3.40 -8.11 -9.29
C ALA A 63 -3.18 -7.68 -10.74
N GLY A 64 -4.07 -8.09 -11.64
CA GLY A 64 -4.03 -7.67 -13.05
C GLY A 64 -4.27 -6.17 -13.22
N GLU A 65 -5.27 -5.62 -12.53
CA GLU A 65 -5.56 -4.18 -12.58
C GLU A 65 -4.40 -3.36 -12.00
N ILE A 66 -3.81 -3.80 -10.88
CA ILE A 66 -2.66 -3.11 -10.29
C ILE A 66 -1.47 -3.12 -11.24
N HIS A 67 -1.18 -4.26 -11.86
CA HIS A 67 -0.12 -4.36 -12.86
C HIS A 67 -0.31 -3.32 -13.96
N ASP A 68 -1.49 -3.26 -14.57
CA ASP A 68 -1.77 -2.36 -15.68
C ASP A 68 -1.70 -0.88 -15.24
N VAL A 69 -2.16 -0.58 -14.02
CA VAL A 69 -2.09 0.77 -13.45
C VAL A 69 -0.65 1.23 -13.24
N LEU A 70 0.20 0.37 -12.66
CA LEU A 70 1.61 0.68 -12.36
C LEU A 70 2.48 0.69 -13.62
N ALA A 71 2.20 -0.16 -14.60
CA ALA A 71 2.95 -0.22 -15.86
C ALA A 71 2.63 1.00 -16.76
N ASN A 72 1.36 1.42 -16.80
CA ASN A 72 0.89 2.47 -17.71
C ASN A 72 0.75 3.86 -17.07
N ASN A 73 1.15 4.02 -15.80
CA ASN A 73 1.08 5.30 -15.07
C ASN A 73 -0.34 5.89 -15.01
N THR A 74 -1.38 5.05 -14.94
CA THR A 74 -2.78 5.50 -14.93
C THR A 74 -3.34 5.75 -13.54
N GLY A 75 -2.54 5.51 -12.49
CA GLY A 75 -2.91 5.79 -11.11
C GLY A 75 -3.09 7.29 -10.87
N THR A 76 -4.20 7.67 -10.24
CA THR A 76 -4.56 9.08 -10.01
C THR A 76 -4.53 9.46 -8.53
N GLY A 77 -4.76 10.75 -8.25
CA GLY A 77 -4.90 11.27 -6.89
C GLY A 77 -6.06 10.66 -6.09
N SER A 78 -6.95 9.89 -6.70
CA SER A 78 -7.99 9.17 -5.98
C SER A 78 -7.44 7.97 -5.19
N VAL A 79 -6.34 7.37 -5.64
CA VAL A 79 -5.80 6.15 -5.03
C VAL A 79 -5.19 6.44 -3.66
N LEU A 80 -5.70 5.76 -2.63
CA LEU A 80 -5.27 5.87 -1.25
C LEU A 80 -4.47 4.65 -0.80
N GLY A 81 -4.74 3.47 -1.36
CA GLY A 81 -4.04 2.24 -0.99
C GLY A 81 -3.92 1.22 -2.12
N ILE A 82 -2.78 0.53 -2.16
CA ILE A 82 -2.49 -0.57 -3.08
C ILE A 82 -2.05 -1.77 -2.26
N SER A 83 -2.70 -2.92 -2.50
CA SER A 83 -2.33 -4.21 -1.93
C SER A 83 -2.08 -5.20 -3.05
N PHE A 84 -0.82 -5.28 -3.49
CA PHE A 84 -0.42 -6.06 -4.65
C PHE A 84 0.19 -7.40 -4.26
N ASP A 85 -0.56 -8.46 -4.50
CA ASP A 85 -0.07 -9.84 -4.45
C ASP A 85 0.60 -10.21 -5.77
N THR A 86 1.93 -10.12 -5.80
CA THR A 86 2.75 -10.37 -6.99
C THR A 86 2.80 -11.84 -7.37
N SER A 87 2.37 -12.76 -6.48
CA SER A 87 2.31 -14.19 -6.81
C SER A 87 1.20 -14.55 -7.81
N LYS A 88 0.29 -13.61 -8.07
CA LYS A 88 -0.83 -13.77 -9.01
C LYS A 88 -0.52 -13.31 -10.43
N VAL A 89 0.69 -12.82 -10.68
CA VAL A 89 1.12 -12.34 -12.01
C VAL A 89 2.44 -13.04 -12.37
N SER A 90 2.57 -13.48 -13.63
CA SER A 90 3.76 -14.22 -14.08
C SER A 90 4.99 -13.34 -14.24
N GLU A 91 4.81 -12.16 -14.85
CA GLU A 91 5.83 -11.14 -15.05
C GLU A 91 5.19 -9.77 -14.90
N PHE A 92 5.86 -8.84 -14.23
CA PHE A 92 5.31 -7.50 -14.07
C PHE A 92 6.42 -6.46 -13.92
N SER A 93 6.17 -5.28 -14.49
CA SER A 93 7.08 -4.15 -14.39
C SER A 93 6.41 -2.96 -13.70
N ILE A 94 7.21 -2.19 -12.95
CA ILE A 94 6.77 -0.93 -12.35
C ILE A 94 7.50 0.18 -13.07
N SER A 95 6.74 1.04 -13.75
CA SER A 95 7.29 2.21 -14.45
C SER A 95 7.98 3.16 -13.45
N GLY A 96 9.02 3.85 -13.89
CA GLY A 96 9.71 4.85 -13.06
C GLY A 96 8.79 5.97 -12.56
N ARG A 97 7.70 6.22 -13.30
CA ARG A 97 6.68 7.23 -13.01
C ARG A 97 5.40 6.68 -12.40
N ALA A 98 5.36 5.39 -12.04
CA ALA A 98 4.15 4.68 -11.63
C ALA A 98 3.37 5.42 -10.53
N PHE A 99 4.08 6.08 -9.62
CA PHE A 99 3.47 6.75 -8.46
C PHE A 99 3.26 8.26 -8.62
N GLU A 100 3.74 8.89 -9.70
CA GLU A 100 3.71 10.35 -9.85
C GLU A 100 2.28 10.91 -9.79
N GLY A 101 1.31 10.23 -10.41
CA GLY A 101 -0.10 10.62 -10.39
C GLY A 101 -0.80 10.37 -9.04
N MET A 102 -0.24 9.51 -8.18
CA MET A 102 -0.87 9.01 -6.95
C MET A 102 -0.40 9.77 -5.70
N HIS A 103 -0.48 11.10 -5.73
CA HIS A 103 -0.01 11.97 -4.65
C HIS A 103 -0.72 11.79 -3.30
N ASN A 104 -1.90 11.15 -3.29
CA ASN A 104 -2.65 10.83 -2.06
C ASN A 104 -2.45 9.38 -1.58
N LEU A 105 -1.59 8.58 -2.22
CA LEU A 105 -1.32 7.21 -1.81
C LEU A 105 -0.68 7.19 -0.41
N ARG A 106 -1.27 6.41 0.49
CA ARG A 106 -0.84 6.29 1.90
C ARG A 106 -0.41 4.89 2.28
N PHE A 107 -1.01 3.87 1.65
CA PHE A 107 -0.78 2.47 1.99
C PHE A 107 -0.26 1.74 0.77
N LEU A 108 0.99 1.29 0.80
CA LEU A 108 1.56 0.50 -0.27
C LEU A 108 2.02 -0.83 0.28
N ARG A 109 1.43 -1.91 -0.22
CA ARG A 109 1.85 -3.29 0.07
C ARG A 109 2.14 -3.98 -1.24
N ILE A 110 3.38 -4.39 -1.44
CA ILE A 110 3.81 -5.23 -2.55
C ILE A 110 4.43 -6.47 -1.94
N TYR A 111 3.78 -7.62 -2.13
CA TYR A 111 4.16 -8.87 -1.49
C TYR A 111 3.94 -10.06 -2.40
N GLY A 112 4.69 -11.14 -2.16
CA GLY A 112 4.61 -12.37 -2.93
C GLY A 112 5.89 -13.18 -2.76
N ARG A 113 5.86 -14.44 -3.21
CA ARG A 113 6.96 -15.40 -3.03
C ARG A 113 7.93 -15.48 -4.22
N TYR A 114 7.51 -15.08 -5.41
CA TYR A 114 8.28 -15.28 -6.63
C TYR A 114 9.07 -14.02 -7.02
N ILE A 115 10.38 -14.10 -6.82
CA ILE A 115 11.36 -13.00 -6.87
C ILE A 115 11.81 -12.71 -8.30
N SER A 116 11.74 -13.69 -9.21
CA SER A 116 12.44 -13.66 -10.51
C SER A 116 11.83 -12.75 -11.57
N ALA A 117 10.67 -12.14 -11.30
CA ALA A 117 9.85 -11.49 -12.33
C ALA A 117 9.59 -9.99 -12.09
N LEU A 118 9.96 -9.42 -10.94
CA LEU A 118 9.74 -7.99 -10.66
C LEU A 118 10.85 -7.15 -11.29
N GLN A 119 10.50 -6.40 -12.35
CA GLN A 119 11.38 -5.39 -12.93
C GLN A 119 10.89 -4.00 -12.49
N ILE A 120 11.64 -3.33 -11.61
CA ILE A 120 11.41 -1.90 -11.35
C ILE A 120 12.29 -1.13 -12.31
N SER A 121 11.71 -0.15 -13.00
CA SER A 121 12.47 0.73 -13.88
C SER A 121 13.57 1.46 -13.12
N GLU A 122 14.78 1.52 -13.69
CA GLU A 122 15.96 2.09 -13.03
C GLU A 122 15.79 3.58 -12.66
N ASP A 123 14.95 4.27 -13.42
CA ASP A 123 14.59 5.69 -13.28
C ASP A 123 13.47 5.95 -12.26
N MET A 124 13.07 4.96 -11.44
CA MET A 124 12.11 5.21 -10.35
C MET A 124 12.73 6.09 -9.26
N GLU A 125 12.48 7.38 -9.31
CA GLU A 125 13.04 8.37 -8.38
C GLU A 125 12.03 8.93 -7.37
N TYR A 126 10.77 8.50 -7.44
CA TYR A 126 9.70 9.03 -6.60
C TYR A 126 8.91 7.93 -5.88
N LEU A 127 8.68 8.14 -4.58
CA LEU A 127 7.64 7.45 -3.82
C LEU A 127 6.78 8.48 -3.10
N PRO A 128 5.46 8.26 -3.02
CA PRO A 128 4.53 9.19 -2.38
C PRO A 128 4.72 9.22 -0.86
N ARG A 129 4.05 10.16 -0.18
CA ARG A 129 4.10 10.30 1.29
C ARG A 129 3.34 9.19 1.99
N LEU A 130 3.95 8.02 2.07
CA LEU A 130 3.36 6.81 2.63
C LEU A 130 3.29 6.84 4.16
N LYS A 131 2.25 6.21 4.69
CA LYS A 131 2.13 5.83 6.11
C LYS A 131 2.55 4.40 6.36
N LEU A 132 2.28 3.52 5.40
CA LEU A 132 2.69 2.13 5.43
C LEU A 132 3.39 1.80 4.12
N LEU A 133 4.62 1.30 4.24
CA LEU A 133 5.40 0.77 3.13
C LEU A 133 5.77 -0.68 3.44
N GLN A 134 5.04 -1.62 2.85
CA GLN A 134 5.45 -3.01 2.76
C GLN A 134 5.93 -3.30 1.34
N TRP A 135 7.17 -3.74 1.19
CA TRP A 135 7.70 -4.13 -0.11
C TRP A 135 8.66 -5.32 0.02
N ASN A 136 8.11 -6.51 -0.17
CA ASN A 136 8.89 -7.74 -0.14
C ASN A 136 9.84 -7.77 -1.34
N SER A 137 11.07 -8.23 -1.12
CA SER A 137 12.06 -8.43 -2.19
C SER A 137 12.32 -7.16 -3.00
N TYR A 138 12.35 -6.00 -2.33
CA TYR A 138 12.64 -4.74 -2.98
C TYR A 138 14.01 -4.80 -3.70
N PRO A 139 14.07 -4.54 -5.02
CA PRO A 139 15.23 -4.90 -5.82
C PRO A 139 16.38 -3.90 -5.74
N ARG A 140 16.14 -2.65 -5.31
CA ARG A 140 17.17 -1.60 -5.25
C ARG A 140 17.91 -1.61 -3.91
N LYS A 141 19.13 -1.06 -3.96
CA LYS A 141 20.04 -0.94 -2.80
C LYS A 141 19.65 0.14 -1.79
N SER A 142 18.84 1.12 -2.23
CA SER A 142 18.32 2.18 -1.39
C SER A 142 16.94 2.65 -1.84
N LEU A 143 16.18 3.28 -0.93
CA LEU A 143 14.95 3.98 -1.27
C LEU A 143 15.26 5.25 -2.07
N PRO A 144 14.30 5.78 -2.85
CA PRO A 144 14.48 7.03 -3.56
C PRO A 144 14.85 8.18 -2.60
N PRO A 145 15.81 9.04 -2.97
CA PRO A 145 16.30 10.10 -2.07
C PRO A 145 15.21 11.13 -1.72
N THR A 146 14.25 11.30 -2.63
CA THR A 146 13.07 12.17 -2.50
C THR A 146 12.00 11.63 -1.55
N PHE A 147 12.12 10.38 -1.09
CA PHE A 147 11.11 9.77 -0.24
C PHE A 147 10.99 10.50 1.10
N GLN A 148 9.76 10.92 1.40
CA GLN A 148 9.40 11.74 2.53
C GLN A 148 8.91 10.87 3.69
N LEU A 149 9.63 10.93 4.82
CA LEU A 149 9.50 9.99 5.93
C LEU A 149 8.60 10.52 7.07
N GLU A 150 8.17 11.78 7.00
CA GLU A 150 7.51 12.46 8.12
C GLU A 150 6.19 11.79 8.51
N ARG A 151 5.53 11.10 7.56
CA ARG A 151 4.27 10.40 7.77
C ARG A 151 4.40 8.89 7.90
N LEU A 152 5.61 8.35 7.74
CA LEU A 152 5.84 6.92 7.75
C LEU A 152 5.64 6.37 9.18
N VAL A 153 4.72 5.43 9.31
CA VAL A 153 4.39 4.77 10.58
C VAL A 153 4.90 3.33 10.60
N GLU A 154 4.90 2.65 9.44
CA GLU A 154 5.35 1.26 9.32
C GLU A 154 6.19 1.06 8.06
N LEU A 155 7.34 0.42 8.23
CA LEU A 155 8.27 0.04 7.17
C LEU A 155 8.58 -1.46 7.28
N HIS A 156 8.20 -2.23 6.27
CA HIS A 156 8.41 -3.67 6.25
C HIS A 156 8.89 -4.14 4.88
N MET A 157 10.21 -4.38 4.75
CA MET A 157 10.83 -4.71 3.47
C MET A 157 11.65 -6.01 3.56
N PRO A 158 11.00 -7.15 3.83
CA PRO A 158 11.72 -8.40 4.01
C PRO A 158 12.34 -8.86 2.68
N MET A 159 13.49 -9.54 2.77
CA MET A 159 14.20 -10.12 1.62
C MET A 159 14.62 -9.10 0.55
N SER A 160 14.72 -7.82 0.90
CA SER A 160 15.16 -6.75 -0.02
C SER A 160 16.66 -6.80 -0.29
N ASN A 161 17.08 -6.23 -1.42
CA ASN A 161 18.47 -5.92 -1.75
C ASN A 161 18.98 -4.63 -1.11
N LEU A 162 18.26 -4.07 -0.13
CA LEU A 162 18.63 -2.83 0.54
C LEU A 162 19.95 -3.02 1.28
N GLU A 163 20.96 -2.26 0.85
CA GLU A 163 22.23 -2.10 1.57
C GLU A 163 22.15 -0.90 2.51
N ARG A 164 21.33 0.10 2.15
CA ARG A 164 21.10 1.31 2.95
C ARG A 164 19.73 1.92 2.66
N LEU A 165 19.01 2.34 3.69
CA LEU A 165 17.67 2.91 3.49
C LEU A 165 17.70 4.27 2.77
N TRP A 166 18.54 5.20 3.21
CA TRP A 166 18.68 6.54 2.63
C TRP A 166 20.03 7.19 2.97
N GLU A 167 20.30 8.33 2.32
CA GLU A 167 21.47 9.16 2.61
C GLU A 167 21.30 9.98 3.91
N GLY A 168 22.35 10.02 4.74
CA GLY A 168 22.37 10.76 6.01
C GLY A 168 21.46 10.26 7.13
N ILE A 169 21.38 11.04 8.20
CA ILE A 169 20.46 10.81 9.32
C ILE A 169 19.16 11.56 9.02
N LYS A 170 18.04 10.84 8.96
CA LYS A 170 16.71 11.42 8.76
C LYS A 170 15.84 11.12 9.99
N PRO A 171 15.11 12.12 10.53
CA PRO A 171 14.21 11.89 11.66
C PRO A 171 13.01 11.02 11.23
N LEU A 172 12.61 10.11 12.11
CA LEU A 172 11.50 9.18 11.92
C LEU A 172 10.48 9.35 13.07
N PRO A 173 9.78 10.49 13.14
CA PRO A 173 9.00 10.86 14.32
C PRO A 173 7.81 9.93 14.60
N ASN A 174 7.30 9.26 13.56
CA ASN A 174 6.08 8.45 13.63
C ASN A 174 6.31 6.94 13.42
N LEU A 175 7.54 6.53 13.07
CA LEU A 175 7.86 5.14 12.79
C LEU A 175 7.81 4.33 14.09
N LYS A 176 7.18 3.15 14.03
CA LYS A 176 7.05 2.23 15.17
C LYS A 176 7.80 0.93 14.95
#